data_AF-A0A212I412-F1
#
_entry.id   AF-A0A212I412-F1
#
_cell.length_a   1.000
_cell.length_b   1.000
_cell.length_c   1.000
_cell.angle_alpha   90.00
_cell.angle_beta   90.00
_cell.angle_gamma   90.00
#
_symmetry.space_group_name_H-M   'P 1'
#
loop_
_entity.id
_entity.type
_entity.pdbx_description
1 polymer ?
#
loop_
_entity_poly.entity_id
_entity_poly.type
_entity_poly.pdbx_seq_one_letter_code
_entity_poly.pdbx_strand_id
1 'polypeptide(L)'
;MWTDGIGNTSGVVPGKTITERQAAQGLITNVLRVERALEKCVVQPVPQKVYDAVVSFAFNVGTGNACSSTLVKLLNQRRWADACHQLPRWVYVKGVFNQGLDNRRAREMAWCLKGA
;
A
#
# COMPACT_ATOMS: atom_id res chain seq x y z
N MET A 1 -8.04 16.19 8.36
CA MET A 1 -8.56 15.21 7.38
C MET A 1 -9.31 14.16 8.17
N TRP A 2 -10.56 13.85 7.81
CA TRP A 2 -11.38 12.86 8.51
C TRP A 2 -11.18 11.47 7.92
N THR A 3 -11.36 10.45 8.75
CA THR A 3 -11.20 9.04 8.35
C THR A 3 -12.35 8.22 8.93
N ASP A 4 -12.90 7.32 8.14
CA ASP A 4 -13.87 6.32 8.60
C ASP A 4 -13.48 4.90 8.13
N GLY A 5 -14.13 3.90 8.71
CA GLY A 5 -13.93 2.49 8.37
C GLY A 5 -12.47 2.06 8.38
N ILE A 6 -12.03 1.44 7.28
CA ILE A 6 -10.67 0.92 7.12
C ILE A 6 -9.87 1.91 6.26
N GLY A 7 -9.39 2.98 6.91
CA GLY A 7 -8.49 3.95 6.30
C GLY A 7 -9.10 4.77 5.15
N ASN A 8 -10.44 4.88 5.07
CA ASN A 8 -11.09 5.66 4.03
C ASN A 8 -11.04 7.16 4.38
N THR A 9 -10.66 7.98 3.40
CA THR A 9 -10.60 9.45 3.51
C THR A 9 -11.51 10.15 2.50
N SER A 10 -12.16 9.40 1.61
CA SER A 10 -13.01 9.93 0.55
C SER A 10 -14.46 9.97 1.00
N GLY A 11 -15.11 11.13 0.89
CA GLY A 11 -16.53 11.29 1.19
C GLY A 11 -16.90 11.11 2.67
N VAL A 12 -15.93 11.24 3.57
CA VAL A 12 -16.15 11.09 5.02
C VAL A 12 -16.96 12.28 5.54
N VAL A 13 -18.10 11.99 6.19
CA VAL A 13 -18.94 12.99 6.85
C VAL A 13 -18.70 12.94 8.36
N PRO A 14 -18.14 14.00 8.97
CA PRO A 14 -17.85 14.01 10.40
C PRO A 14 -19.10 13.78 11.25
N GLY A 15 -18.97 13.01 12.33
CA GLY A 15 -20.07 12.69 13.24
C GLY A 15 -21.05 11.63 12.72
N LYS A 16 -20.88 11.12 11.50
CA LYS A 16 -21.70 10.04 10.96
C LYS A 16 -21.09 8.67 11.27
N THR A 17 -21.85 7.80 11.90
CA THR A 17 -21.47 6.39 12.06
C THR A 17 -21.72 5.61 10.78
N ILE A 18 -20.82 4.68 10.46
CA ILE A 18 -20.98 3.74 9.34
C ILE A 18 -21.15 2.32 9.87
N THR A 19 -21.84 1.48 9.11
CA THR A 19 -21.98 0.05 9.36
C THR A 19 -20.74 -0.72 8.91
N GLU A 20 -20.55 -1.94 9.40
CA GLU A 20 -19.48 -2.84 8.94
C GLU A 20 -19.55 -3.10 7.43
N ARG A 21 -20.77 -3.30 6.89
CA ARG A 21 -20.98 -3.46 5.44
C ARG A 21 -20.50 -2.23 4.66
N GLN A 22 -20.76 -1.03 5.16
CA GLN A 22 -20.27 0.21 4.53
C GLN A 22 -18.75 0.32 4.63
N ALA A 23 -18.16 -0.04 5.77
CA ALA A 23 -16.70 -0.06 5.95
C ALA A 23 -16.03 -1.04 4.97
N ALA A 24 -16.59 -2.24 4.81
CA ALA A 24 -16.10 -3.25 3.86
C ALA A 24 -16.22 -2.78 2.40
N GLN A 25 -17.36 -2.19 2.02
CA GLN A 25 -17.56 -1.63 0.68
C GLN A 25 -16.59 -0.49 0.39
N GLY A 26 -16.34 0.36 1.38
CA GLY A 26 -15.35 1.44 1.30
C GLY A 26 -13.94 0.88 1.10
N LEU A 27 -13.56 -0.17 1.85
CA LEU A 27 -12.28 -0.84 1.68
C LEU A 27 -12.11 -1.40 0.27
N ILE A 28 -13.08 -2.17 -0.24
CA ILE A 28 -13.04 -2.74 -1.60
C ILE A 28 -12.85 -1.62 -2.63
N THR A 29 -13.61 -0.54 -2.51
CA THR A 29 -13.54 0.60 -3.42
C THR A 29 -12.16 1.27 -3.39
N ASN A 30 -11.59 1.44 -2.20
CA ASN A 30 -10.27 2.06 -2.05
C ASN A 30 -9.15 1.16 -2.56
N VAL A 31 -9.22 -0.15 -2.33
CA VAL A 31 -8.27 -1.13 -2.88
C VAL A 31 -8.31 -1.12 -4.41
N LEU A 32 -9.50 -1.22 -5.01
CA LEU A 32 -9.65 -1.16 -6.48
C LEU A 32 -9.10 0.15 -7.07
N ARG A 33 -9.25 1.27 -6.36
CA ARG A 33 -8.66 2.55 -6.77
C ARG A 33 -7.13 2.52 -6.76
N VAL A 34 -6.55 1.92 -5.71
CA VAL A 34 -5.09 1.77 -5.59
C VAL A 34 -4.54 0.86 -6.70
N GLU A 35 -5.18 -0.28 -6.93
CA GLU A 35 -4.79 -1.23 -7.98
C GLU A 35 -4.80 -0.57 -9.37
N ARG A 36 -5.92 0.07 -9.75
CA ARG A 36 -6.02 0.81 -11.04
C ARG A 36 -4.98 1.92 -11.18
N ALA A 37 -4.58 2.55 -10.08
CA ALA A 37 -3.54 3.57 -10.12
C ALA A 37 -2.15 2.95 -10.29
N LEU A 38 -1.88 1.80 -9.66
CA LEU A 38 -0.63 1.05 -9.80
C LEU A 38 -0.44 0.45 -11.19
N GLU A 39 -1.52 0.04 -11.87
CA GLU A 39 -1.47 -0.44 -13.26
C GLU A 39 -0.77 0.54 -14.22
N LYS A 40 -0.77 1.84 -13.91
CA LYS A 40 -0.10 2.87 -14.71
C LYS A 40 1.42 2.85 -14.60
N CYS A 41 1.98 2.22 -13.55
CA CYS A 41 3.40 2.27 -13.25
C CYS A 41 4.02 0.91 -12.93
N VAL A 42 3.23 -0.14 -12.67
CA VAL A 42 3.66 -1.53 -12.57
C VAL A 42 3.39 -2.20 -13.91
N VAL A 43 4.43 -2.36 -14.72
CA VAL A 43 4.29 -2.72 -16.15
C VAL A 43 4.58 -4.20 -16.45
N GLN A 44 4.85 -4.99 -15.40
CA GLN A 44 5.15 -6.41 -15.51
C GLN A 44 4.10 -7.23 -14.75
N PRO A 45 3.80 -8.46 -15.19
CA PRO A 45 3.07 -9.41 -14.35
C PRO A 45 3.86 -9.67 -13.07
N VAL A 46 3.25 -9.38 -11.92
CA VAL A 46 3.87 -9.52 -10.59
C VAL A 46 3.28 -10.74 -9.88
N PRO A 47 4.08 -11.58 -9.19
CA PRO A 47 3.55 -12.65 -8.36
C PRO A 47 2.54 -12.14 -7.33
N GLN A 48 1.44 -12.86 -7.11
CA GLN A 48 0.31 -12.38 -6.32
C GLN A 48 0.72 -11.80 -4.96
N LYS A 49 1.54 -12.52 -4.18
CA LYS A 49 1.94 -12.06 -2.84
C LYS A 49 2.80 -10.79 -2.86
N VAL A 50 3.63 -10.63 -3.89
CA VAL A 50 4.41 -9.41 -4.12
C VAL A 50 3.46 -8.27 -4.45
N TYR A 51 2.49 -8.49 -5.35
CA TYR A 51 1.49 -7.50 -5.71
C TYR A 51 0.63 -7.07 -4.52
N ASP A 52 0.14 -8.01 -3.70
CA ASP A 52 -0.62 -7.72 -2.49
C ASP A 52 0.14 -6.78 -1.53
N ALA A 53 1.43 -7.03 -1.33
CA ALA A 53 2.27 -6.20 -0.47
C ALA A 53 2.47 -4.79 -1.05
N VAL A 54 2.57 -4.67 -2.37
CA VAL A 54 2.68 -3.39 -3.09
C VAL A 54 1.38 -2.59 -3.02
N VAL A 55 0.23 -3.26 -3.14
CA VAL A 55 -1.09 -2.62 -2.97
C VAL A 55 -1.25 -2.13 -1.54
N SER A 56 -0.93 -2.94 -0.51
CA SER A 56 -0.94 -2.51 0.89
C SER A 56 -0.01 -1.33 1.16
N PHE A 57 1.18 -1.34 0.57
CA PHE A 57 2.14 -0.25 0.64
C PHE A 57 1.58 1.03 0.02
N ALA A 58 1.11 0.97 -1.23
CA ALA A 58 0.57 2.12 -1.95
C ALA A 58 -0.70 2.68 -1.29
N PHE A 59 -1.53 1.84 -0.69
CA PHE A 59 -2.67 2.27 0.13
C PHE A 59 -2.21 3.14 1.31
N ASN A 60 -1.06 2.82 1.91
CA ASN A 60 -0.52 3.56 3.05
C ASN A 60 0.18 4.86 2.67
N VAL A 61 1.07 4.81 1.66
CA VAL A 61 1.95 5.94 1.33
C VAL A 61 1.40 6.81 0.20
N GLY A 62 0.33 6.37 -0.45
CA GLY A 62 -0.21 6.97 -1.67
C GLY A 62 0.45 6.43 -2.94
N THR A 63 -0.35 6.29 -3.99
CA THR A 63 0.06 5.70 -5.27
C THR A 63 1.12 6.53 -6.00
N GLY A 64 1.10 7.86 -5.85
CA GLY A 64 2.14 8.74 -6.40
C GLY A 64 3.54 8.41 -5.85
N ASN A 65 3.66 8.33 -4.52
CA ASN A 65 4.90 7.94 -3.85
C ASN A 65 5.33 6.51 -4.19
N ALA A 66 4.38 5.59 -4.27
CA ALA A 66 4.66 4.21 -4.67
C ALA A 66 5.22 4.15 -6.10
N CYS A 67 4.56 4.79 -7.07
CA CYS A 67 4.99 4.77 -8.47
C CYS A 67 6.36 5.41 -8.71
N SER A 68 6.73 6.45 -7.96
CA SER A 68 8.05 7.08 -8.06
C SER A 68 9.15 6.37 -7.27
N SER A 69 8.84 5.28 -6.57
CA SER A 69 9.76 4.61 -5.66
C SER A 69 10.78 3.71 -6.38
N THR A 70 11.94 3.52 -5.74
CA THR A 70 12.90 2.47 -6.13
C THR A 70 12.27 1.07 -6.07
N LEU A 71 11.29 0.87 -5.18
CA LEU A 71 10.53 -0.39 -5.08
C LEU A 71 9.87 -0.72 -6.42
N VAL A 72 9.05 0.19 -6.97
CA VAL A 72 8.36 -0.04 -8.25
C VAL A 72 9.35 -0.12 -9.42
N LYS A 73 10.44 0.65 -9.39
CA LYS A 73 11.53 0.50 -10.37
C LYS A 73 12.08 -0.93 -10.39
N LEU A 74 12.31 -1.54 -9.23
CA LEU A 74 12.82 -2.92 -9.13
C LEU A 74 11.77 -3.96 -9.52
N LEU A 75 10.49 -3.74 -9.18
CA LEU A 75 9.38 -4.57 -9.68
C LEU A 75 9.38 -4.62 -11.21
N ASN A 76 9.49 -3.48 -11.87
CA ASN A 76 9.49 -3.43 -13.34
C ASN A 76 10.71 -4.12 -13.98
N GLN A 77 11.77 -4.35 -13.19
CA GLN A 77 12.95 -5.12 -13.59
C GLN A 77 12.84 -6.62 -13.23
N ARG A 78 11.68 -7.06 -12.73
CA ARG A 78 11.44 -8.42 -12.21
C ARG A 78 12.34 -8.82 -11.05
N ARG A 79 12.88 -7.84 -10.34
CA ARG A 79 13.74 -8.03 -9.16
C ARG A 79 12.88 -8.05 -7.90
N TRP A 80 12.06 -9.10 -7.76
CA TRP A 80 11.01 -9.16 -6.75
C TRP A 80 11.53 -9.06 -5.32
N ALA A 81 12.52 -9.88 -4.97
CA ALA A 81 13.11 -9.88 -3.63
C ALA A 81 13.74 -8.51 -3.30
N ASP A 82 14.48 -7.93 -4.25
CA ASP A 82 15.09 -6.60 -4.08
C ASP A 82 14.03 -5.51 -3.89
N ALA A 83 12.90 -5.60 -4.60
CA ALA A 83 11.77 -4.69 -4.43
C ALA A 83 11.15 -4.86 -3.03
N CYS A 84 10.90 -6.09 -2.57
CA CYS A 84 10.39 -6.35 -1.22
C CYS A 84 11.32 -5.74 -0.15
N HIS A 85 12.65 -5.84 -0.33
CA HIS A 85 13.64 -5.26 0.57
C HIS A 85 13.71 -3.72 0.54
N GLN A 86 12.97 -3.04 -0.34
CA GLN A 86 12.82 -1.58 -0.27
C GLN A 86 11.78 -1.14 0.77
N LEU A 87 10.88 -2.02 1.23
CA LEU A 87 9.80 -1.66 2.16
C LEU A 87 10.29 -1.00 3.46
N PRO A 88 11.36 -1.48 4.14
CA PRO A 88 11.86 -0.87 5.39
C PRO A 88 12.36 0.57 5.25
N ARG A 89 12.53 1.10 4.02
CA ARG A 89 12.89 2.52 3.81
C ARG A 89 11.72 3.47 4.07
N TRP A 90 10.49 2.96 4.11
CA TRP A 90 9.26 3.75 4.23
C TRP A 90 8.71 3.75 5.67
N VAL A 91 9.56 4.08 6.63
CA VAL A 91 9.26 4.05 8.08
C VAL A 91 9.36 5.42 8.76
N TYR A 92 9.58 6.48 7.98
CA TYR A 92 9.76 7.84 8.49
C TYR A 92 8.56 8.73 8.13
N VAL A 93 8.14 9.56 9.08
CA VAL A 93 7.11 10.59 8.89
C VAL A 93 7.76 11.93 9.21
N LYS A 94 7.83 12.82 8.21
CA LYS A 94 8.52 14.14 8.33
C LYS A 94 9.96 14.00 8.87
N GLY A 95 10.67 12.96 8.45
CA GLY A 95 12.04 12.68 8.86
C GLY A 95 12.19 11.99 10.22
N VAL A 96 11.10 11.77 10.96
CA VAL A 96 11.12 11.09 12.26
C VAL A 96 10.71 9.63 12.09
N PHE A 97 11.49 8.72 12.67
CA PHE A 97 11.21 7.29 12.66
C PHE A 97 9.86 6.98 13.32
N ASN A 98 9.11 6.03 12.77
CA ASN A 98 7.83 5.59 13.30
C ASN A 98 7.81 4.06 13.47
N GLN A 99 7.74 3.60 14.71
CA GLN A 99 7.72 2.17 15.05
C GLN A 99 6.52 1.43 14.46
N GLY A 100 5.36 2.09 14.34
CA GLY A 100 4.16 1.50 13.75
C GLY A 100 4.34 1.21 12.25
N LEU A 101 4.99 2.13 11.53
CA LEU A 101 5.35 1.91 10.13
C LEU A 101 6.39 0.81 9.98
N ASP A 102 7.42 0.78 10.84
CA ASP A 102 8.41 -0.30 10.83
C ASP A 102 7.77 -1.68 10.99
N ASN A 103 6.93 -1.84 12.00
CA ASN A 103 6.17 -3.08 12.22
C ASN A 103 5.29 -3.44 11.00
N ARG A 104 4.68 -2.44 10.35
CA ARG A 104 3.86 -2.64 9.14
C ARG A 104 4.72 -3.10 7.97
N ARG A 105 5.84 -2.41 7.69
CA ARG A 105 6.77 -2.73 6.59
C ARG A 105 7.39 -4.11 6.77
N ALA A 106 7.70 -4.51 8.01
CA ALA A 106 8.17 -5.86 8.30
C ALA A 106 7.15 -6.95 7.91
N ARG A 107 5.87 -6.76 8.23
CA ARG A 107 4.80 -7.70 7.85
C ARG A 107 4.58 -7.76 6.34
N GLU A 108 4.53 -6.61 5.67
CA GLU A 108 4.37 -6.57 4.21
C GLU A 108 5.59 -7.18 3.50
N MET A 109 6.81 -6.92 3.99
CA MET A 109 8.02 -7.54 3.44
C MET A 109 8.01 -9.05 3.62
N ALA A 110 7.64 -9.54 4.80
CA ALA A 110 7.52 -10.97 5.06
C ALA A 110 6.47 -11.64 4.16
N TRP A 111 5.36 -10.99 3.84
CA TRP A 111 4.38 -11.49 2.87
C TRP A 111 4.92 -11.46 1.44
N CYS A 112 5.51 -10.33 1.05
CA CYS A 112 6.10 -10.10 -0.27
C CYS A 112 7.13 -11.18 -0.62
N LEU A 113 8.06 -11.47 0.29
CA LEU A 113 9.13 -12.45 0.11
C LEU A 113 8.63 -13.90 -0.04
N LYS A 114 7.39 -14.22 0.37
CA LYS A 114 6.81 -15.57 0.17
C LYS A 114 6.41 -15.84 -1.28
N GLY A 115 6.46 -14.83 -2.16
CA GLY A 115 6.16 -14.99 -3.59
C GLY A 115 7.21 -14.36 -4.50
N ALA A 116 8.31 -13.87 -3.92
CA ALA A 116 9.43 -13.27 -4.63
C ALA A 116 10.38 -14.32 -5.21
#